data_AF-A0AAD7J525-F1
#
_entry.id   AF-A0AAD7J525-F1
#
_cell.length_a   1.000
_cell.length_b   1.000
_cell.length_c   1.000
_cell.angle_alpha   90.00
_cell.angle_beta   90.00
_cell.angle_gamma   90.00
#
_symmetry.space_group_name_H-M   'P 1'
#
loop_
_entity.id
_entity.type
_entity.pdbx_description
1 polymer ?
#
loop_
_entity_poly.entity_id
_entity_poly.type
_entity_poly.pdbx_seq_one_letter_code
_entity_poly.pdbx_strand_id
1 'polypeptide(L)'
;MLSSLDHIPHDVLHHIALLGATPGYAPPVDLCCLLATCRAIYEGLNIHTSPHVYAGIFKLKYDATVACSQRTDSSLASELVQRCRALRRCRHLDLSLPGLRQDLWTLLWMVVEGGSRVPLCEARLSTFIIELAQYYLREDVRPHGELKSLVIWLFCLGVSRDDISLQNPEVRSTLVALLRPFVSTSVPPFTSPPPSFAVVFDPLHPADEALMRYNLQICSPHLPPPASAAIILIFALKEAMVLQIPYHIPATRAIAMAQNRIGPTAEDYTAFQHAITPLFSDVRAPAARRPSGTTTTTLNSMPDPWISELLVPEHPTARDGAAHLVGSLSGVWEGAMMVSSVSTGNDPETFAPSDFLCRTPMQCELAEYFCFPPCTPLTLDGHAPSSESVVPRDLPSNFELSPETFAYEKFAGEDLEHQRSRPILDHVLTGHTLQEHEDAWAAGGFNFTGRVHDDGVIVLTRRPKNDDSEVSEKWTFEGRLRYGTTLVGTFRSSSDGLCGVHGIFSMSKRTAAALKR
;
A
#
# COMPACT_ATOMS: atom_id res chain seq x y z
N MET A 1 -45.59 39.76 14.60
CA MET A 1 -44.71 40.38 13.61
C MET A 1 -43.88 39.27 13.00
N LEU A 2 -44.07 38.96 11.73
CA LEU A 2 -43.24 37.95 11.04
C LEU A 2 -41.82 38.53 10.89
N SER A 3 -40.81 37.68 11.00
CA SER A 3 -39.42 38.09 10.83
C SER A 3 -39.22 38.55 9.38
N SER A 4 -38.47 39.63 9.16
CA SER A 4 -38.08 40.06 7.81
C SER A 4 -37.33 38.97 7.05
N LEU A 5 -36.74 38.00 7.76
CA LEU A 5 -36.02 36.86 7.17
C LEU A 5 -36.95 35.84 6.50
N ASP A 6 -38.23 35.77 6.91
CA ASP A 6 -39.19 34.81 6.35
C ASP A 6 -39.62 35.16 4.92
N HIS A 7 -39.33 36.39 4.47
CA HIS A 7 -39.68 36.91 3.14
C HIS A 7 -38.49 36.91 2.17
N ILE A 8 -37.34 36.36 2.58
CA ILE A 8 -36.16 36.28 1.72
C ILE A 8 -36.42 35.26 0.60
N PRO A 9 -36.19 35.62 -0.67
CA PRO A 9 -36.26 34.67 -1.78
C PRO A 9 -35.35 33.45 -1.57
N HIS A 10 -35.83 32.26 -1.94
CA HIS A 10 -35.12 31.00 -1.68
C HIS A 10 -33.71 30.95 -2.28
N ASP A 11 -33.52 31.50 -3.47
CA ASP A 11 -32.23 31.62 -4.16
C ASP A 11 -31.22 32.47 -3.37
N VAL A 12 -31.66 33.58 -2.79
CA VAL A 12 -30.83 34.41 -1.92
C VAL A 12 -30.47 33.65 -0.65
N LEU A 13 -31.43 32.93 -0.05
CA LEU A 13 -31.19 32.12 1.14
C LEU A 13 -30.19 30.97 0.86
N HIS A 14 -30.31 30.32 -0.30
CA HIS A 14 -29.39 29.28 -0.76
C HIS A 14 -27.97 29.83 -0.96
N HIS A 15 -27.85 31.03 -1.53
CA HIS A 15 -26.56 31.69 -1.70
C HIS A 15 -25.93 32.08 -0.36
N ILE A 16 -26.71 32.61 0.59
CA ILE A 16 -26.25 32.89 1.95
C ILE A 16 -25.76 31.60 2.62
N ALA A 17 -26.49 30.50 2.49
CA ALA A 17 -26.09 29.20 3.06
C ALA A 17 -24.75 28.69 2.46
N LEU A 18 -24.56 28.87 1.14
CA LEU A 18 -23.32 28.49 0.47
C LEU A 18 -22.14 29.36 0.93
N LEU A 19 -22.33 30.68 1.01
CA LEU A 19 -21.30 31.62 1.48
C LEU A 19 -20.97 31.44 2.97
N GLY A 20 -21.98 31.12 3.79
CA GLY A 20 -21.80 30.80 5.21
C GLY A 20 -21.09 29.47 5.44
N ALA A 21 -21.01 28.61 4.42
CA ALA A 21 -20.23 27.38 4.49
C ALA A 21 -18.73 27.57 4.16
N THR A 22 -18.24 28.81 3.97
CA THR A 22 -16.87 29.18 3.59
C THR A 22 -16.13 30.01 4.66
N PRO A 23 -14.78 29.96 4.80
CA PRO A 23 -13.79 29.04 4.25
C PRO A 23 -13.19 28.09 5.31
N GLY A 24 -13.00 26.82 4.95
CA GLY A 24 -12.31 25.82 5.78
C GLY A 24 -12.94 24.43 5.70
N TYR A 25 -12.23 23.44 6.22
CA TYR A 25 -12.67 22.04 6.24
C TYR A 25 -13.43 21.64 7.51
N ALA A 26 -13.73 22.62 8.35
CA ALA A 26 -14.63 22.45 9.48
C ALA A 26 -16.04 22.08 8.97
N PRO A 27 -16.84 21.36 9.79
CA PRO A 27 -18.28 21.23 9.54
C PRO A 27 -18.90 22.62 9.35
N PRO A 28 -19.93 22.78 8.50
CA PRO A 28 -20.58 24.08 8.29
C PRO A 28 -21.44 24.45 9.51
N VAL A 29 -20.80 24.84 10.62
CA VAL A 29 -21.46 25.15 11.90
C VAL A 29 -22.43 26.33 11.73
N ASP A 30 -22.05 27.32 10.93
CA ASP A 30 -22.90 28.48 10.65
C ASP A 30 -24.19 28.09 9.93
N LEU A 31 -24.15 27.07 9.07
CA LEU A 31 -25.35 26.51 8.45
C LEU A 31 -26.25 25.84 9.50
N CYS A 32 -25.69 25.12 10.46
CA CYS A 32 -26.46 24.56 11.57
C CYS A 32 -27.11 25.66 12.42
N CYS A 33 -26.39 26.74 12.71
CA CYS A 33 -26.93 27.90 13.40
C CYS A 33 -28.08 28.55 12.61
N LEU A 34 -27.91 28.71 11.29
CA LEU A 34 -28.94 29.26 10.40
C LEU A 34 -30.19 28.37 10.34
N LEU A 35 -30.02 27.05 10.27
CA LEU A 35 -31.14 26.10 10.31
C LEU A 35 -31.93 26.15 11.63
N ALA A 36 -31.29 26.59 12.72
CA ALA A 36 -31.92 26.69 14.03
C ALA A 36 -32.67 28.01 14.28
N THR A 37 -32.62 28.99 13.35
CA THR A 37 -33.20 30.33 13.61
C THR A 37 -34.72 30.37 13.46
N CYS A 38 -35.29 29.80 12.40
CA CYS A 38 -36.74 29.75 12.19
C CYS A 38 -37.17 28.56 11.31
N ARG A 39 -38.46 28.22 11.41
CA ARG A 39 -39.05 27.08 10.68
C ARG A 39 -39.04 27.27 9.16
N ALA A 40 -39.29 28.49 8.66
CA ALA A 40 -39.30 28.77 7.23
C ALA A 40 -37.90 28.58 6.62
N ILE A 41 -36.85 29.04 7.31
CA ILE A 41 -35.45 28.83 6.91
C ILE A 41 -35.10 27.34 6.98
N TYR A 42 -35.48 26.65 8.05
CA TYR A 42 -35.26 25.21 8.18
C TYR A 42 -35.90 24.44 7.02
N GLU A 43 -37.16 24.69 6.70
CA GLU A 43 -37.87 24.03 5.59
C GLU A 43 -37.24 24.38 4.23
N GLY A 44 -36.78 25.62 4.04
CA GLY A 44 -36.13 26.06 2.80
C GLY A 44 -34.69 25.57 2.60
N LEU A 45 -33.97 25.25 3.68
CA LEU A 45 -32.57 24.82 3.66
C LEU A 45 -32.36 23.37 4.11
N ASN A 46 -33.41 22.61 4.44
CA ASN A 46 -33.26 21.22 4.86
C ASN A 46 -32.58 20.39 3.74
N ILE A 47 -31.70 19.45 4.12
CA ILE A 47 -31.00 18.59 3.15
C ILE A 47 -31.94 17.78 2.25
N HIS A 48 -33.13 17.43 2.74
CA HIS A 48 -34.13 16.69 1.97
C HIS A 48 -34.90 17.58 0.99
N THR A 49 -35.09 18.86 1.29
CA THR A 49 -35.82 19.81 0.43
C THR A 49 -34.91 20.52 -0.56
N SER A 50 -33.66 20.79 -0.16
CA SER A 50 -32.67 21.56 -0.93
C SER A 50 -31.31 20.84 -1.03
N PRO A 51 -31.24 19.60 -1.57
CA PRO A 51 -29.99 18.84 -1.67
C PRO A 51 -28.92 19.54 -2.52
N HIS A 52 -29.31 20.34 -3.51
CA HIS A 52 -28.41 21.10 -4.37
C HIS A 52 -27.53 22.10 -3.61
N VAL A 53 -28.02 22.68 -2.50
CA VAL A 53 -27.23 23.58 -1.64
C VAL A 53 -26.06 22.82 -1.01
N TYR A 54 -26.34 21.65 -0.45
CA TYR A 54 -25.32 20.79 0.17
C TYR A 54 -24.37 20.19 -0.87
N ALA A 55 -24.88 19.83 -2.05
CA ALA A 55 -24.04 19.44 -3.18
C ALA A 55 -23.10 20.58 -3.60
N GLY A 56 -23.57 21.82 -3.60
CA GLY A 56 -22.75 23.01 -3.84
C GLY A 56 -21.66 23.18 -2.78
N ILE A 57 -22.00 23.02 -1.49
CA ILE A 57 -21.03 23.06 -0.38
C ILE A 57 -20.00 21.94 -0.53
N PHE A 58 -20.43 20.74 -0.92
CA PHE A 58 -19.53 19.61 -1.17
C PHE A 58 -18.53 19.96 -2.26
N LYS A 59 -19.01 20.41 -3.43
CA LYS A 59 -18.17 20.79 -4.58
C LYS A 59 -17.21 21.94 -4.24
N LEU A 60 -17.62 22.85 -3.35
CA LEU A 60 -16.79 23.97 -2.90
C LEU A 60 -15.68 23.53 -1.93
N LYS A 61 -15.97 22.58 -1.03
CA LYS A 61 -15.03 22.11 0.01
C LYS A 61 -14.09 21.03 -0.48
N TYR A 62 -14.63 20.08 -1.21
CA TYR A 62 -13.91 18.93 -1.72
C TYR A 62 -13.77 19.14 -3.21
N ASP A 63 -12.52 19.26 -3.67
CA ASP A 63 -12.19 19.42 -5.09
C ASP A 63 -12.87 18.28 -5.87
N ALA A 64 -14.02 18.60 -6.46
CA ALA A 64 -14.91 17.62 -7.05
C ALA A 64 -14.26 17.16 -8.35
N THR A 65 -13.44 16.11 -8.27
CA THR A 65 -12.83 15.46 -9.43
C THR A 65 -13.89 15.00 -10.42
N VAL A 66 -13.47 14.63 -11.63
CA VAL A 66 -14.36 14.12 -12.70
C VAL A 66 -15.29 12.99 -12.21
N ALA A 67 -14.89 12.21 -11.21
CA ALA A 67 -15.74 11.18 -10.60
C ALA A 67 -17.02 11.73 -9.94
N CYS A 68 -17.03 12.99 -9.52
CA CYS A 68 -18.19 13.66 -8.95
C CYS A 68 -19.16 14.22 -10.00
N SER A 69 -18.74 14.38 -11.26
CA SER A 69 -19.58 15.03 -12.28
C SER A 69 -20.79 14.19 -12.71
N GLN A 70 -20.77 12.89 -12.43
CA GLN A 70 -21.87 11.97 -12.75
C GLN A 70 -22.82 11.73 -11.57
N ARG A 71 -22.56 12.31 -10.40
CA ARG A 71 -23.38 12.09 -9.19
C ARG A 71 -24.52 13.09 -9.10
N THR A 72 -25.67 12.62 -8.61
CA THR A 72 -26.83 13.49 -8.33
C THR A 72 -26.56 14.39 -7.14
N ASP A 73 -27.23 15.54 -7.08
CA ASP A 73 -27.07 16.47 -5.95
C ASP A 73 -27.42 15.83 -4.60
N SER A 74 -28.44 14.97 -4.54
CA SER A 74 -28.78 14.22 -3.32
C SER A 74 -27.66 13.26 -2.88
N SER A 75 -26.94 12.65 -3.84
CA SER A 75 -25.79 11.80 -3.53
C SER A 75 -24.63 12.61 -2.95
N LEU A 76 -24.31 13.76 -3.57
CA LEU A 76 -23.25 14.65 -3.08
C LEU A 76 -23.60 15.28 -1.72
N ALA A 77 -24.86 15.61 -1.49
CA ALA A 77 -25.36 16.07 -0.20
C ALA A 77 -25.18 15.01 0.90
N SER A 78 -25.51 13.75 0.62
CA SER A 78 -25.27 12.63 1.54
C SER A 78 -23.79 12.44 1.84
N GLU A 79 -22.95 12.45 0.80
CA GLU A 79 -21.50 12.33 0.93
C GLU A 79 -20.93 13.41 1.85
N LEU A 80 -21.39 14.67 1.70
CA LEU A 80 -20.98 15.77 2.59
C LEU A 80 -21.27 15.46 4.06
N VAL A 81 -22.47 14.93 4.37
CA VAL A 81 -22.86 14.57 5.73
C VAL A 81 -21.98 13.44 6.26
N GLN A 82 -21.72 12.42 5.45
CA GLN A 82 -20.87 11.28 5.82
C GLN A 82 -19.44 11.74 6.13
N ARG A 83 -18.83 12.56 5.27
CA ARG A 83 -17.48 13.11 5.51
C ARG A 83 -17.45 13.98 6.77
N CYS A 84 -18.43 14.85 6.96
CA CYS A 84 -18.50 15.68 8.17
C CYS A 84 -18.63 14.85 9.46
N ARG A 85 -19.43 13.77 9.42
CA ARG A 85 -19.58 12.81 10.53
C ARG A 85 -18.27 12.09 10.81
N ALA A 86 -17.61 11.52 9.79
CA ALA A 86 -16.36 10.80 9.95
C ALA A 86 -15.24 11.70 10.49
N LEU A 87 -15.13 12.94 9.99
CA LEU A 87 -14.17 13.93 10.51
C LEU A 87 -14.50 14.35 11.95
N ARG A 88 -15.78 14.49 12.31
CA ARG A 88 -16.21 14.75 13.70
C ARG A 88 -15.78 13.61 14.62
N ARG A 89 -15.97 12.36 14.20
CA ARG A 89 -15.53 11.17 14.95
C ARG A 89 -14.02 11.22 15.23
N CYS A 90 -13.21 11.55 14.22
CA CYS A 90 -11.76 11.70 14.38
C CYS A 90 -11.40 12.76 15.43
N ARG A 91 -12.02 13.94 15.36
CA ARG A 91 -11.77 15.05 16.30
C ARG A 91 -12.11 14.69 17.75
N HIS A 92 -13.14 13.88 17.97
CA HIS A 92 -13.56 13.44 19.30
C HIS A 92 -12.91 12.14 19.75
N LEU A 93 -12.08 11.50 18.91
CA LEU A 93 -11.51 10.18 19.17
C LEU A 93 -12.59 9.14 19.55
N ASP A 94 -13.75 9.19 18.87
CA ASP A 94 -14.86 8.30 19.16
C ASP A 94 -14.67 6.93 18.50
N LEU A 95 -14.16 5.98 19.28
CA LEU A 95 -13.90 4.60 18.89
C LEU A 95 -15.13 3.69 19.00
N SER A 96 -16.34 4.23 19.20
CA SER A 96 -17.56 3.42 19.33
C SER A 96 -17.90 2.67 18.04
N LEU A 97 -18.31 1.40 18.17
CA LEU A 97 -18.64 0.54 17.02
C LEU A 97 -19.78 1.06 16.12
N PRO A 98 -20.87 1.67 16.63
CA PRO A 98 -22.01 2.07 15.80
C PRO A 98 -21.63 3.01 14.66
N GLY A 99 -21.77 2.54 13.42
CA GLY A 99 -21.43 3.27 12.20
C GLY A 99 -19.94 3.49 11.95
N LEU A 100 -19.04 2.94 12.78
CA LEU A 100 -17.60 3.07 12.61
C LEU A 100 -17.15 2.56 11.24
N ARG A 101 -17.65 1.39 10.81
CA ARG A 101 -17.32 0.80 9.50
C ARG A 101 -17.58 1.78 8.34
N GLN A 102 -18.74 2.42 8.32
CA GLN A 102 -19.09 3.41 7.28
C GLN A 102 -18.17 4.64 7.35
N ASP A 103 -17.89 5.10 8.57
CA ASP A 103 -17.01 6.24 8.78
C ASP A 103 -15.57 5.91 8.32
N LEU A 104 -15.06 4.69 8.54
CA LEU A 104 -13.73 4.26 8.07
C LEU A 104 -13.67 4.14 6.54
N TRP A 105 -14.70 3.59 5.90
CA TRP A 105 -14.78 3.59 4.44
C TRP A 105 -14.77 5.01 3.88
N THR A 106 -15.55 5.90 4.49
CA THR A 106 -15.59 7.32 4.12
C THR A 106 -14.19 7.95 4.22
N LEU A 107 -13.48 7.71 5.33
CA LEU A 107 -12.10 8.20 5.51
C LEU A 107 -11.14 7.60 4.48
N LEU A 108 -11.29 6.32 4.15
CA LEU A 108 -10.43 5.65 3.17
C LEU A 108 -10.59 6.29 1.79
N TRP A 109 -11.82 6.52 1.35
CA TRP A 109 -12.10 7.23 0.10
C TRP A 109 -11.53 8.65 0.11
N MET A 110 -11.71 9.40 1.20
CA MET A 110 -11.13 10.74 1.33
C MET A 110 -9.60 10.73 1.20
N VAL A 111 -8.92 9.70 1.71
CA VAL A 111 -7.45 9.55 1.60
C VAL A 111 -7.04 9.18 0.17
N VAL A 112 -7.77 8.25 -0.44
CA VAL A 112 -7.46 7.69 -1.77
C VAL A 112 -7.70 8.71 -2.88
N GLU A 113 -8.81 9.46 -2.83
CA GLU A 113 -9.20 10.49 -3.80
C GLU A 113 -8.11 11.56 -4.00
N GLY A 114 -7.18 11.72 -3.05
CA GLY A 114 -5.97 12.52 -3.24
C GLY A 114 -6.20 14.02 -3.33
N GLY A 115 -7.40 14.48 -2.96
CA GLY A 115 -7.67 15.89 -2.75
C GLY A 115 -6.84 16.47 -1.59
N SER A 116 -7.15 17.72 -1.24
CA SER A 116 -6.52 18.40 -0.10
C SER A 116 -6.55 17.53 1.16
N ARG A 117 -5.38 17.30 1.76
CA ARG A 117 -5.23 16.56 3.03
C ARG A 117 -5.50 17.42 4.27
N VAL A 118 -5.59 18.74 4.08
CA VAL A 118 -5.91 19.71 5.14
C VAL A 118 -7.10 19.26 6.02
N PRO A 119 -8.26 18.82 5.48
CA PRO A 119 -9.37 18.32 6.30
C PRO A 119 -8.97 17.21 7.27
N LEU A 120 -8.17 16.26 6.80
CA LEU A 120 -7.77 15.08 7.56
C LEU A 120 -6.73 15.44 8.62
N CYS A 121 -5.80 16.34 8.30
CA CYS A 121 -4.84 16.89 9.24
C CYS A 121 -5.53 17.71 10.35
N GLU A 122 -6.43 18.63 9.99
CA GLU A 122 -7.22 19.41 10.95
C GLU A 122 -8.11 18.52 11.84
N ALA A 123 -8.59 17.40 11.31
CA ALA A 123 -9.37 16.43 12.07
C ALA A 123 -8.54 15.47 12.92
N ARG A 124 -7.20 15.60 12.93
CA ARG A 124 -6.26 14.74 13.66
C ARG A 124 -6.38 13.26 13.29
N LEU A 125 -6.52 12.98 11.99
CA LEU A 125 -6.70 11.62 11.46
C LEU A 125 -5.59 10.66 11.94
N SER A 126 -4.32 11.08 11.93
CA SER A 126 -3.20 10.22 12.33
C SER A 126 -3.32 9.76 13.79
N THR A 127 -3.63 10.68 14.71
CA THR A 127 -3.89 10.36 16.11
C THR A 127 -5.07 9.40 16.25
N PHE A 128 -6.19 9.68 15.57
CA PHE A 128 -7.37 8.82 15.60
C PHE A 128 -7.05 7.39 15.14
N ILE A 129 -6.33 7.23 14.03
CA ILE A 129 -6.03 5.90 13.48
C ILE A 129 -5.06 5.11 14.39
N ILE A 130 -4.07 5.78 15.00
CA ILE A 130 -3.14 5.11 15.93
C ILE A 130 -3.89 4.55 17.14
N GLU A 131 -4.75 5.36 17.78
CA GLU A 131 -5.59 4.93 18.90
C GLU A 131 -6.55 3.80 18.48
N LEU A 132 -7.17 3.94 17.30
CA LEU A 132 -8.06 2.94 16.74
C LEU A 132 -7.34 1.60 16.48
N ALA A 133 -6.11 1.63 15.97
CA ALA A 133 -5.27 0.45 15.76
C ALA A 133 -4.90 -0.23 17.07
N GLN A 134 -4.49 0.54 18.08
CA GLN A 134 -4.20 -0.01 19.41
C GLN A 134 -5.42 -0.66 20.06
N TYR A 135 -6.62 -0.14 19.81
CA TYR A 135 -7.86 -0.68 20.37
C TYR A 135 -8.35 -1.91 19.62
N TYR A 136 -8.53 -1.83 18.29
CA TYR A 136 -9.20 -2.86 17.50
C TYR A 136 -8.30 -4.00 17.00
N LEU A 137 -6.98 -3.83 16.96
CA LEU A 137 -6.08 -4.90 16.52
C LEU A 137 -5.72 -5.88 17.65
N ARG A 138 -6.04 -5.56 18.91
CA ARG A 138 -5.88 -6.49 20.04
C ARG A 138 -6.75 -7.74 19.84
N GLU A 139 -6.24 -8.90 20.21
CA GLU A 139 -6.88 -10.21 19.97
C GLU A 139 -8.20 -10.38 20.73
N ASP A 140 -8.31 -9.77 21.92
CA ASP A 140 -9.48 -9.89 22.80
C ASP A 140 -10.74 -9.25 22.21
N VAL A 141 -10.58 -8.29 21.32
CA VAL A 141 -11.69 -7.68 20.61
C VAL A 141 -11.93 -8.54 19.37
N ARG A 142 -13.14 -9.06 19.20
CA ARG A 142 -13.57 -9.78 17.97
C ARG A 142 -14.31 -8.85 16.99
N PRO A 143 -13.69 -7.80 16.40
CA PRO A 143 -14.28 -7.15 15.26
C PRO A 143 -14.20 -8.06 14.03
N HIS A 144 -15.04 -7.76 13.04
CA HIS A 144 -15.06 -8.47 11.76
C HIS A 144 -13.71 -8.27 11.04
N GLY A 145 -13.25 -9.27 10.27
CA GLY A 145 -11.96 -9.21 9.56
C GLY A 145 -11.80 -7.98 8.67
N GLU A 146 -12.88 -7.54 8.01
CA GLU A 146 -12.90 -6.33 7.19
C GLU A 146 -12.57 -5.05 7.98
N LEU A 147 -13.08 -4.92 9.21
CA LEU A 147 -12.81 -3.73 10.02
C LEU A 147 -11.32 -3.64 10.38
N LYS A 148 -10.69 -4.77 10.74
CA LYS A 148 -9.24 -4.84 10.99
C LYS A 148 -8.46 -4.46 9.74
N SER A 149 -8.85 -4.99 8.58
CA SER A 149 -8.22 -4.65 7.31
C SER A 149 -8.35 -3.15 6.98
N LEU A 150 -9.53 -2.54 7.19
CA LEU A 150 -9.73 -1.10 7.00
C LEU A 150 -8.84 -0.27 7.91
N VAL A 151 -8.73 -0.65 9.19
CA VAL A 151 -7.86 0.03 10.15
C VAL A 151 -6.40 -0.04 9.70
N ILE A 152 -5.91 -1.20 9.26
CA ILE A 152 -4.52 -1.38 8.80
C ILE A 152 -4.27 -0.57 7.52
N TRP A 153 -5.18 -0.58 6.56
CA TRP A 153 -5.03 0.20 5.33
C TRP A 153 -5.09 1.70 5.60
N LEU A 154 -6.05 2.17 6.39
CA LEU A 154 -6.09 3.56 6.83
C LEU A 154 -4.82 3.96 7.57
N PHE A 155 -4.26 3.08 8.41
CA PHE A 155 -3.01 3.35 9.10
C PHE A 155 -1.86 3.52 8.09
N CYS A 156 -1.72 2.59 7.15
CA CYS A 156 -0.70 2.64 6.10
C CYS A 156 -0.82 3.89 5.22
N LEU A 157 -2.04 4.35 4.93
CA LEU A 157 -2.29 5.47 4.02
C LEU A 157 -2.36 6.83 4.73
N GLY A 158 -2.79 6.84 5.98
CA GLY A 158 -3.14 8.06 6.73
C GLY A 158 -2.00 8.61 7.57
N VAL A 159 -1.10 7.76 8.06
CA VAL A 159 -0.03 8.13 9.00
C VAL A 159 1.27 8.42 8.26
N SER A 160 1.92 9.54 8.59
CA SER A 160 3.24 9.93 8.05
C SER A 160 4.40 9.41 8.89
N ARG A 161 5.61 9.52 8.34
CA ARG A 161 6.83 9.18 9.09
C ARG A 161 7.08 10.12 10.26
N ASP A 162 6.69 11.38 10.14
CA ASP A 162 6.75 12.34 11.23
C ASP A 162 5.81 11.94 12.37
N ASP A 163 4.57 11.53 12.03
CA ASP A 163 3.61 11.02 13.02
C ASP A 163 4.17 9.81 13.77
N ILE A 164 4.82 8.86 13.06
CA ILE A 164 5.47 7.68 13.65
C ILE A 164 6.64 8.08 14.55
N SER A 165 7.46 9.03 14.12
CA SER A 165 8.66 9.48 14.86
C SER A 165 8.31 10.23 16.14
N LEU A 166 7.14 10.88 16.18
CA LEU A 166 6.60 11.51 17.38
C LEU A 166 6.04 10.52 18.40
N GLN A 167 5.83 9.25 18.04
CA GLN A 167 5.33 8.24 18.97
C GLN A 167 6.41 7.74 19.94
N ASN A 168 5.99 7.39 21.15
CA ASN A 168 6.84 6.73 22.13
C ASN A 168 7.36 5.38 21.58
N PRO A 169 8.64 5.01 21.79
CA PRO A 169 9.18 3.69 21.43
C PRO A 169 8.34 2.50 21.90
N GLU A 170 7.72 2.56 23.08
CA GLU A 170 6.84 1.53 23.61
C GLU A 170 5.58 1.38 22.76
N VAL A 171 4.94 2.49 22.41
CA VAL A 171 3.76 2.52 21.52
C VAL A 171 4.11 1.91 20.17
N ARG A 172 5.26 2.27 19.58
CA ARG A 172 5.72 1.67 18.31
C ARG A 172 5.92 0.17 18.43
N SER A 173 6.52 -0.29 19.52
CA SER A 173 6.73 -1.72 19.79
C SER A 173 5.42 -2.48 19.93
N THR A 174 4.43 -1.90 20.64
CA THR A 174 3.07 -2.43 20.72
C THR A 174 2.40 -2.52 19.36
N LEU A 175 2.50 -1.47 18.53
CA LEU A 175 1.91 -1.48 17.19
C LEU A 175 2.54 -2.54 16.28
N VAL A 176 3.86 -2.74 16.34
CA VAL A 176 4.52 -3.84 15.60
C VAL A 176 3.97 -5.21 16.05
N ALA A 177 3.81 -5.42 17.35
CA ALA A 177 3.25 -6.67 17.87
C ALA A 177 1.80 -6.89 17.38
N LEU A 178 0.97 -5.84 17.36
CA LEU A 178 -0.41 -5.89 16.87
C LEU A 178 -0.53 -6.15 15.35
N LEU A 179 0.46 -5.72 14.56
CA LEU A 179 0.46 -5.90 13.10
C LEU A 179 0.98 -7.28 12.66
N ARG A 180 1.78 -7.96 13.50
CA ARG A 180 2.43 -9.23 13.15
C ARG A 180 1.46 -10.35 12.73
N PRO A 181 0.30 -10.57 13.39
CA PRO A 181 -0.61 -11.64 12.99
C PRO A 181 -1.09 -11.54 11.54
N PHE A 182 -1.16 -10.33 10.97
CA PHE A 182 -1.61 -10.09 9.60
C PHE A 182 -0.55 -10.39 8.53
N VAL A 183 0.70 -10.64 8.97
CA VAL A 183 1.83 -10.98 8.12
C VAL A 183 2.13 -12.48 8.20
N SER A 184 2.02 -13.05 9.40
CA SER A 184 2.37 -14.44 9.68
C SER A 184 1.31 -15.45 9.26
N THR A 185 0.07 -15.02 8.98
CA THR A 185 -0.91 -15.87 8.30
C THR A 185 -0.44 -16.07 6.87
N SER A 186 0.46 -17.03 6.67
CA SER A 186 0.64 -17.70 5.40
C SER A 186 -0.72 -18.31 5.08
N VAL A 187 -1.57 -17.54 4.39
CA VAL A 187 -2.67 -18.13 3.65
C VAL A 187 -2.00 -19.23 2.84
N PRO A 188 -2.45 -20.49 2.94
CA PRO A 188 -1.91 -21.53 2.06
C PRO A 188 -1.88 -20.97 0.65
N PRO A 189 -0.80 -21.21 -0.12
CA PRO A 189 -0.59 -20.60 -1.43
C PRO A 189 -1.92 -20.59 -2.17
N PHE A 190 -2.35 -19.44 -2.71
CA PHE A 190 -3.65 -19.22 -3.35
C PHE A 190 -3.94 -20.29 -4.42
N THR A 191 -4.38 -21.47 -4.00
CA THR A 191 -4.62 -22.63 -4.87
C THR A 191 -6.09 -22.73 -5.26
N SER A 192 -6.95 -21.97 -4.59
CA SER A 192 -8.26 -21.66 -5.12
C SER A 192 -8.22 -20.25 -5.73
N PRO A 193 -8.66 -20.05 -6.99
CA PRO A 193 -9.10 -18.71 -7.38
C PRO A 193 -10.06 -18.23 -6.29
N PRO A 194 -10.03 -16.93 -5.91
CA PRO A 194 -10.97 -16.42 -4.91
C PRO A 194 -12.34 -16.96 -5.32
N PRO A 195 -13.03 -17.75 -4.47
CA PRO A 195 -14.33 -18.24 -4.84
C PRO A 195 -15.06 -16.98 -5.25
N SER A 196 -15.53 -16.93 -6.51
CA SER A 196 -16.34 -15.83 -6.98
C SER A 196 -17.50 -15.78 -6.02
N PHE A 197 -17.39 -14.98 -4.97
CA PHE A 197 -18.44 -14.70 -4.02
C PHE A 197 -19.38 -13.79 -4.78
N ALA A 198 -20.06 -14.36 -5.78
CA ALA A 198 -21.42 -13.99 -6.06
C ALA A 198 -22.16 -14.37 -4.77
N VAL A 199 -22.12 -13.45 -3.80
CA VAL A 199 -23.02 -13.49 -2.66
C VAL A 199 -24.39 -13.41 -3.29
N VAL A 200 -25.02 -14.57 -3.49
CA VAL A 200 -26.45 -14.64 -3.73
C VAL A 200 -27.04 -14.20 -2.40
N PHE A 201 -27.33 -12.91 -2.30
CA PHE A 201 -28.03 -12.34 -1.16
C PHE A 201 -29.35 -13.10 -1.02
N ASP A 202 -29.52 -13.77 0.11
CA ASP A 202 -30.76 -14.43 0.47
C ASP A 202 -31.81 -13.33 0.77
N PRO A 203 -32.90 -13.17 -0.02
CA PRO A 203 -33.77 -11.99 0.04
C PRO A 203 -34.68 -11.89 1.28
N LEU A 204 -34.44 -12.66 2.34
CA LEU A 204 -35.44 -12.92 3.37
C LEU A 204 -35.30 -12.09 4.67
N HIS A 205 -34.45 -11.05 4.71
CA HIS A 205 -34.39 -10.13 5.87
C HIS A 205 -34.71 -8.65 5.52
N PRO A 206 -35.99 -8.25 5.60
CA PRO A 206 -36.43 -6.92 5.15
C PRO A 206 -36.35 -5.77 6.20
N ALA A 207 -35.45 -5.79 7.19
CA ALA A 207 -35.51 -4.80 8.28
C ALA A 207 -34.29 -3.86 8.47
N ASP A 208 -33.10 -4.17 7.95
CA ASP A 208 -31.90 -3.30 8.17
C ASP A 208 -31.15 -2.91 6.87
N GLU A 209 -31.67 -3.27 5.70
CA GLU A 209 -31.06 -3.01 4.39
C GLU A 209 -31.27 -1.58 3.85
N ALA A 210 -32.13 -0.78 4.47
CA ALA A 210 -32.48 0.55 3.95
C ALA A 210 -31.34 1.58 4.08
N LEU A 211 -30.30 1.32 4.89
CA LEU A 211 -29.18 2.25 5.10
C LEU A 211 -27.96 1.99 4.20
N MET A 212 -27.95 0.89 3.43
CA MET A 212 -26.86 0.49 2.53
C MET A 212 -27.27 0.57 1.05
N ARG A 213 -28.38 1.24 0.72
CA ARG A 213 -28.76 1.60 -0.67
C ARG A 213 -28.32 3.03 -1.01
N TYR A 214 -27.07 3.37 -0.76
CA TYR A 214 -26.49 4.58 -1.34
C TYR A 214 -26.06 4.26 -2.77
N ASN A 215 -26.52 5.09 -3.72
CA ASN A 215 -26.43 5.01 -5.20
C ASN A 215 -25.02 4.86 -5.82
N LEU A 216 -24.04 4.49 -5.03
CA LEU A 216 -22.87 3.81 -5.53
C LEU A 216 -23.25 2.33 -5.55
N GLN A 217 -23.83 1.86 -6.65
CA GLN A 217 -23.82 0.44 -7.01
C GLN A 217 -22.38 -0.02 -7.32
N ILE A 218 -21.41 0.51 -6.57
CA ILE A 218 -20.03 0.08 -6.52
C ILE A 218 -20.12 -1.26 -5.81
N CYS A 219 -19.85 -2.33 -6.56
CA CYS A 219 -19.53 -3.64 -6.03
C CYS A 219 -18.74 -3.48 -4.72
N SER A 220 -19.19 -4.12 -3.63
CA SER A 220 -18.54 -4.04 -2.32
C SER A 220 -17.02 -3.96 -2.49
N PRO A 221 -16.40 -2.78 -2.26
CA PRO A 221 -15.03 -2.55 -2.67
C PRO A 221 -14.16 -3.60 -1.98
N HIS A 222 -13.54 -4.46 -2.77
CA HIS A 222 -12.73 -5.53 -2.23
C HIS A 222 -11.43 -4.93 -1.75
N LEU A 223 -11.27 -4.81 -0.43
CA LEU A 223 -10.04 -4.31 0.14
C LEU A 223 -8.93 -5.35 -0.09
N PRO A 224 -7.73 -4.95 -0.57
CA PRO A 224 -6.65 -5.90 -0.74
C PRO A 224 -6.26 -6.54 0.60
N PRO A 225 -5.64 -7.73 0.60
CA PRO A 225 -5.19 -8.37 1.83
C PRO A 225 -4.35 -7.40 2.70
N PRO A 226 -4.62 -7.32 4.02
CA PRO A 226 -3.95 -6.35 4.89
C PRO A 226 -2.45 -6.62 5.08
N ALA A 227 -1.97 -7.80 4.68
CA ALA A 227 -0.58 -8.23 4.84
C ALA A 227 0.42 -7.21 4.26
N SER A 228 0.23 -6.72 3.03
CA SER A 228 1.16 -5.74 2.44
C SER A 228 1.19 -4.42 3.23
N ALA A 229 0.03 -3.93 3.67
CA ALA A 229 -0.06 -2.72 4.47
C ALA A 229 0.58 -2.89 5.86
N ALA A 230 0.37 -4.06 6.49
CA ALA A 230 1.02 -4.41 7.75
C ALA A 230 2.55 -4.50 7.61
N ILE A 231 3.06 -5.11 6.52
CA ILE A 231 4.50 -5.16 6.23
C ILE A 231 5.10 -3.76 6.13
N ILE A 232 4.49 -2.88 5.32
CA ILE A 232 4.93 -1.49 5.15
C ILE A 232 4.99 -0.77 6.50
N LEU A 233 3.93 -0.88 7.30
CA LEU A 233 3.85 -0.26 8.62
C LEU A 233 4.90 -0.81 9.59
N ILE A 234 5.15 -2.12 9.61
CA ILE A 234 6.18 -2.74 10.47
C ILE A 234 7.56 -2.18 10.12
N PHE A 235 7.91 -2.11 8.82
CA PHE A 235 9.17 -1.50 8.40
C PHE A 235 9.26 -0.04 8.83
N ALA A 236 8.24 0.77 8.54
CA ALA A 236 8.24 2.18 8.90
C ALA A 236 8.36 2.42 10.43
N LEU A 237 7.68 1.61 11.24
CA LEU A 237 7.75 1.67 12.70
C LEU A 237 9.14 1.31 13.24
N LYS A 238 9.80 0.29 12.68
CA LYS A 238 11.15 -0.13 13.08
C LYS A 238 12.24 0.81 12.53
N GLU A 239 12.05 1.38 11.34
CA GLU A 239 12.96 2.35 10.71
C GLU A 239 13.03 3.68 11.44
N ALA A 240 11.99 4.03 12.18
CA ALA A 240 11.98 5.24 13.01
C ALA A 240 12.92 5.13 14.23
N MET A 241 13.63 4.01 14.41
CA MET A 241 14.75 3.86 15.34
C MET A 241 16.08 4.08 14.62
N VAL A 242 16.85 5.06 15.09
CA VAL A 242 18.19 5.33 14.56
C VAL A 242 19.12 4.15 14.86
N LEU A 243 19.79 3.65 13.82
CA LEU A 243 20.79 2.60 13.95
C LEU A 243 22.00 3.13 14.71
N GLN A 244 22.46 2.40 15.72
CA GLN A 244 23.69 2.70 16.43
C GLN A 244 24.87 2.14 15.64
N ILE A 245 25.68 3.03 15.06
CA ILE A 245 26.86 2.64 14.27
C ILE A 245 28.04 2.42 15.22
N PRO A 246 28.67 1.23 15.26
CA PRO A 246 29.81 0.99 16.12
C PRO A 246 31.01 1.87 15.76
N TYR A 247 31.66 2.48 16.74
CA TYR A 247 32.77 3.42 16.53
C TYR A 247 34.07 2.77 15.99
N HIS A 248 34.18 1.45 16.01
CA HIS A 248 35.40 0.72 15.64
C HIS A 248 35.44 0.27 14.17
N ILE A 249 34.33 0.42 13.44
CA ILE A 249 34.30 0.06 12.01
C ILE A 249 34.96 1.17 11.17
N PRO A 250 35.54 0.84 10.00
CA PRO A 250 36.09 1.84 9.09
C PRO A 250 35.05 2.89 8.71
N ALA A 251 35.47 4.14 8.56
CA ALA A 251 34.54 5.21 8.20
C ALA A 251 33.99 5.05 6.77
N THR A 252 34.84 4.64 5.83
CA THR A 252 34.51 4.49 4.40
C THR A 252 35.04 3.19 3.83
N ARG A 253 34.49 2.77 2.68
CA ARG A 253 34.93 1.57 1.94
C ARG A 253 36.42 1.61 1.59
N ALA A 254 36.92 2.75 1.14
CA ALA A 254 38.33 2.91 0.77
C ALA A 254 39.28 2.64 1.96
N ILE A 255 38.90 3.07 3.17
CA ILE A 255 39.69 2.80 4.39
C ILE A 255 39.64 1.31 4.73
N ALA A 256 38.48 0.67 4.61
CA ALA A 256 38.36 -0.78 4.83
C ALA A 256 39.27 -1.58 3.89
N MET A 257 39.28 -1.24 2.60
CA MET A 257 40.14 -1.87 1.58
C MET A 257 41.62 -1.65 1.88
N ALA A 258 42.04 -0.42 2.23
CA ALA A 258 43.42 -0.12 2.60
C ALA A 258 43.90 -0.89 3.84
N GLN A 259 42.98 -1.24 4.74
CA GLN A 259 43.23 -2.04 5.94
C GLN A 259 43.05 -3.55 5.71
N ASN A 260 42.69 -3.97 4.50
CA ASN A 260 42.32 -5.35 4.17
C ASN A 260 41.24 -5.92 5.11
N ARG A 261 40.26 -5.07 5.48
CA ARG A 261 39.11 -5.43 6.32
C ARG A 261 37.89 -5.70 5.45
N ILE A 262 37.26 -6.85 5.68
CA ILE A 262 35.99 -7.24 5.07
C ILE A 262 34.85 -6.83 6.02
N GLY A 263 33.71 -6.43 5.46
CA GLY A 263 32.50 -6.11 6.22
C GLY A 263 32.03 -4.66 6.07
N PRO A 264 31.03 -4.26 6.88
CA PRO A 264 30.37 -2.98 6.71
C PRO A 264 31.21 -1.85 7.32
N THR A 265 31.11 -0.70 6.69
CA THR A 265 31.69 0.58 7.11
C THR A 265 30.61 1.50 7.64
N ALA A 266 30.99 2.60 8.28
CA ALA A 266 30.03 3.58 8.78
C ALA A 266 29.17 4.19 7.66
N GLU A 267 29.77 4.38 6.48
CA GLU A 267 29.08 4.79 5.27
C GLU A 267 27.98 3.80 4.85
N ASP A 268 28.24 2.48 4.89
CA ASP A 268 27.23 1.48 4.52
C ASP A 268 26.05 1.45 5.49
N TYR A 269 26.31 1.59 6.80
CA TYR A 269 25.23 1.70 7.80
C TYR A 269 24.40 2.97 7.61
N THR A 270 25.04 4.07 7.21
CA THR A 270 24.36 5.33 6.92
C THR A 270 23.50 5.18 5.66
N ALA A 271 24.02 4.59 4.59
CA ALA A 271 23.26 4.27 3.38
C ALA A 271 22.07 3.34 3.69
N PHE A 272 22.29 2.32 4.52
CA PHE A 272 21.23 1.41 4.96
C PHE A 272 20.15 2.11 5.79
N GLN A 273 20.53 3.05 6.66
CA GLN A 273 19.57 3.87 7.42
C GLN A 273 18.73 4.77 6.50
N HIS A 274 19.26 5.18 5.35
CA HIS A 274 18.53 5.94 4.33
C HIS A 274 17.68 5.08 3.40
N ALA A 275 17.90 3.76 3.36
CA ALA A 275 17.04 2.82 2.66
C ALA A 275 15.75 2.61 3.46
N ILE A 276 14.80 3.53 3.24
CA ILE A 276 13.56 3.62 3.99
C ILE A 276 12.36 3.14 3.17
N THR A 277 11.45 2.39 3.80
CA THR A 277 10.18 1.99 3.19
C THR A 277 9.27 3.21 3.05
N PRO A 278 8.91 3.66 1.83
CA PRO A 278 8.08 4.84 1.68
C PRO A 278 6.66 4.60 2.20
N LEU A 279 6.11 5.64 2.82
CA LEU A 279 4.70 5.69 3.21
C LEU A 279 3.91 6.51 2.19
N PHE A 280 2.68 6.10 1.94
CA PHE A 280 1.78 6.79 1.00
C PHE A 280 1.61 8.28 1.32
N SER A 281 1.49 8.57 2.62
CA SER A 281 1.35 9.90 3.17
C SER A 281 2.57 10.79 2.92
N ASP A 282 3.77 10.22 2.88
CA ASP A 282 5.01 10.95 2.63
C ASP A 282 5.21 11.21 1.12
N VAL A 283 4.87 10.23 0.26
CA VAL A 283 5.02 10.34 -1.20
C VAL A 283 4.12 11.43 -1.79
N ARG A 284 2.90 11.57 -1.25
CA ARG A 284 1.94 12.59 -1.70
C ARG A 284 2.14 13.97 -1.07
N ALA A 285 3.08 14.14 -0.14
CA ALA A 285 3.32 15.45 0.44
C ALA A 285 3.69 16.43 -0.69
N PRO A 286 2.94 17.53 -0.88
CA PRO A 286 3.19 18.46 -1.97
C PRO A 286 4.61 18.96 -1.80
N ALA A 287 5.50 18.57 -2.72
CA ALA A 287 6.89 19.01 -2.73
C ALA A 287 6.85 20.54 -2.66
N ALA A 288 7.17 21.08 -1.47
CA ALA A 288 6.97 22.48 -1.16
C ALA A 288 7.59 23.32 -2.29
N ARG A 289 6.70 23.96 -3.08
CA ARG A 289 6.97 24.84 -4.24
C ARG A 289 8.43 24.82 -4.67
N ARG A 290 8.88 23.76 -5.35
CA ARG A 290 10.17 23.83 -6.05
C ARG A 290 10.01 24.87 -7.17
N PRO A 291 10.96 25.82 -7.30
CA PRO A 291 10.86 26.89 -8.28
C PRO A 291 10.70 26.31 -9.68
N SER A 292 9.64 26.77 -10.35
CA SER A 292 9.21 26.38 -11.69
C SER A 292 10.37 26.44 -12.69
N GLY A 293 10.74 25.31 -13.30
CA GLY A 293 11.80 25.32 -14.32
C GLY A 293 11.96 24.07 -15.16
N THR A 294 11.55 22.88 -14.70
CA THR A 294 11.70 21.65 -15.49
C THR A 294 10.45 20.80 -15.40
N THR A 295 9.77 20.62 -16.53
CA THR A 295 8.69 19.66 -16.77
C THR A 295 9.23 18.23 -16.82
N THR A 296 9.97 17.82 -15.79
CA THR A 296 10.23 16.39 -15.59
C THR A 296 8.90 15.79 -15.20
N THR A 297 8.37 14.90 -16.04
CA THR A 297 7.14 14.12 -15.79
C THR A 297 7.28 13.44 -14.44
N THR A 298 6.80 14.09 -13.39
CA THR A 298 6.97 13.63 -12.01
C THR A 298 6.18 12.34 -11.86
N LEU A 299 6.85 11.30 -11.37
CA LEU A 299 6.30 10.03 -10.86
C LEU A 299 5.05 10.17 -9.95
N ASN A 300 4.72 11.39 -9.54
CA ASN A 300 3.52 11.79 -8.80
C ASN A 300 2.18 11.47 -9.50
N SER A 301 2.18 11.01 -10.76
CA SER A 301 0.95 10.74 -11.52
C SER A 301 0.65 9.26 -11.75
N MET A 302 1.49 8.30 -11.33
CA MET A 302 1.13 6.89 -11.52
C MET A 302 0.28 6.43 -10.35
N PRO A 303 -1.05 6.28 -10.52
CA PRO A 303 -1.88 5.71 -9.47
C PRO A 303 -1.41 4.28 -9.25
N ASP A 304 -1.15 3.94 -7.99
CA ASP A 304 -0.84 2.58 -7.60
C ASP A 304 -1.92 1.65 -8.17
N PRO A 305 -1.59 0.54 -8.86
CA PRO A 305 -2.58 -0.29 -9.54
C PRO A 305 -3.75 -0.71 -8.64
N TRP A 306 -3.50 -0.98 -7.36
CA TRP A 306 -4.58 -1.30 -6.41
C TRP A 306 -5.44 -0.09 -6.02
N ILE A 307 -4.89 1.13 -6.01
CA ILE A 307 -5.68 2.34 -5.82
C ILE A 307 -6.61 2.55 -7.02
N SER A 308 -6.09 2.28 -8.22
CA SER A 308 -6.89 2.33 -9.45
C SER A 308 -8.01 1.29 -9.41
N GLU A 309 -7.71 0.07 -8.94
CA GLU A 309 -8.69 -1.00 -8.74
C GLU A 309 -9.77 -0.63 -7.71
N LEU A 310 -9.41 0.08 -6.64
CA LEU A 310 -10.41 0.63 -5.71
C LEU A 310 -11.26 1.71 -6.38
N LEU A 311 -10.66 2.64 -7.11
CA LEU A 311 -11.38 3.78 -7.70
C LEU A 311 -12.27 3.43 -8.91
N VAL A 312 -11.97 2.34 -9.63
CA VAL A 312 -12.67 1.95 -10.87
C VAL A 312 -13.23 0.53 -10.74
N PRO A 313 -14.47 0.37 -10.24
CA PRO A 313 -15.07 -0.94 -10.00
C PRO A 313 -15.54 -1.67 -11.26
N GLU A 314 -15.62 -0.99 -12.41
CA GLU A 314 -16.42 -1.46 -13.55
C GLU A 314 -15.57 -1.64 -14.82
N HIS A 315 -15.03 -2.85 -15.01
CA HIS A 315 -15.24 -3.68 -16.20
C HIS A 315 -14.34 -4.95 -16.16
N PRO A 316 -14.85 -6.10 -15.69
CA PRO A 316 -14.10 -7.36 -15.67
C PRO A 316 -13.72 -7.90 -17.06
N THR A 317 -14.26 -7.31 -18.13
CA THR A 317 -14.06 -7.77 -19.52
C THR A 317 -12.82 -7.19 -20.20
N ALA A 318 -12.18 -6.18 -19.62
CA ALA A 318 -10.88 -5.67 -20.09
C ALA A 318 -9.77 -6.04 -19.10
N ARG A 319 -9.78 -7.30 -18.64
CA ARG A 319 -8.62 -7.97 -18.01
C ARG A 319 -7.50 -8.22 -19.04
N ASP A 320 -7.25 -7.25 -19.95
CA ASP A 320 -5.93 -7.13 -20.56
C ASP A 320 -5.00 -6.92 -19.37
N GLY A 321 -4.19 -7.95 -19.10
CA GLY A 321 -3.56 -8.24 -17.82
C GLY A 321 -3.04 -6.97 -17.15
N ALA A 322 -3.28 -6.85 -15.84
CA ALA A 322 -2.85 -5.73 -15.02
C ALA A 322 -1.49 -5.27 -15.52
N ALA A 323 -1.49 -4.16 -16.26
CA ALA A 323 -0.34 -3.70 -17.03
C ALA A 323 0.68 -3.21 -16.04
N HIS A 324 1.38 -4.14 -15.39
CA HIS A 324 2.66 -3.88 -14.76
C HIS A 324 3.43 -3.10 -15.78
N LEU A 325 3.84 -1.92 -15.37
CA LEU A 325 4.53 -1.02 -16.26
C LEU A 325 5.80 -1.73 -16.69
N VAL A 326 5.82 -2.17 -17.95
CA VAL A 326 7.00 -2.73 -18.60
C VAL A 326 8.17 -1.81 -18.27
N GLY A 327 9.22 -2.34 -17.65
CA GLY A 327 10.38 -1.54 -17.21
C GLY A 327 10.35 -1.08 -15.75
N SER A 328 9.25 -1.26 -15.03
CA SER A 328 9.13 -0.81 -13.64
C SER A 328 9.99 -1.62 -12.68
N LEU A 329 10.26 -2.90 -12.99
CA LEU A 329 11.06 -3.77 -12.13
C LEU A 329 12.56 -3.76 -12.47
N SER A 330 12.97 -3.32 -13.66
CA SER A 330 14.38 -3.27 -14.06
C SER A 330 15.15 -2.16 -13.34
N GLY A 331 16.29 -2.48 -12.71
CA GLY A 331 17.18 -1.54 -12.05
C GLY A 331 17.66 -2.03 -10.69
N VAL A 332 18.38 -1.16 -9.96
CA VAL A 332 18.91 -1.47 -8.62
C VAL A 332 17.81 -1.27 -7.57
N TRP A 333 17.58 -2.30 -6.77
CA TRP A 333 16.64 -2.32 -5.65
C TRP A 333 17.40 -2.44 -4.34
N GLU A 334 16.99 -1.66 -3.35
CA GLU A 334 17.65 -1.59 -2.04
C GLU A 334 16.63 -1.55 -0.93
N GLY A 335 16.93 -2.23 0.18
CA GLY A 335 16.10 -2.15 1.36
C GLY A 335 16.54 -3.15 2.40
N ALA A 336 15.57 -3.81 3.01
CA ALA A 336 15.78 -4.68 4.15
C ALA A 336 14.85 -5.89 4.14
N MET A 337 15.30 -6.95 4.79
CA MET A 337 14.48 -8.07 5.22
C MET A 337 14.51 -8.17 6.75
N MET A 338 13.43 -8.62 7.35
CA MET A 338 13.35 -8.94 8.78
C MET A 338 13.05 -10.42 8.96
N VAL A 339 13.91 -11.11 9.71
CA VAL A 339 13.80 -12.55 9.94
C VAL A 339 12.95 -12.81 11.17
N SER A 340 11.94 -13.67 11.03
CA SER A 340 11.13 -14.16 12.14
C SER A 340 11.68 -15.50 12.62
N SER A 341 11.70 -15.70 13.94
CA SER A 341 11.99 -17.02 14.50
C SER A 341 10.81 -17.96 14.23
N VAL A 342 11.09 -19.17 13.77
CA VAL A 342 10.12 -20.25 13.87
C VAL A 342 10.16 -20.74 15.31
N SER A 343 9.05 -20.61 16.03
CA SER A 343 8.91 -21.33 17.29
C SER A 343 8.67 -22.80 16.96
N THR A 344 9.66 -23.65 17.24
CA THR A 344 9.54 -25.12 17.14
C THR A 344 8.77 -25.74 18.30
N GLY A 345 8.13 -24.92 19.14
CA GLY A 345 7.41 -25.38 20.31
C GLY A 345 6.10 -26.05 19.91
N ASN A 346 5.94 -27.33 20.22
CA ASN A 346 4.66 -28.06 20.14
C ASN A 346 3.60 -27.57 21.14
N ASP A 347 3.83 -26.45 21.84
CA ASP A 347 3.03 -26.02 22.98
C ASP A 347 2.14 -24.82 22.61
N PRO A 348 0.90 -25.05 22.12
CA PRO A 348 0.01 -24.02 21.58
C PRO A 348 -0.34 -22.91 22.56
N GLU A 349 -0.12 -23.09 23.87
CA GLU A 349 -0.58 -22.16 24.90
C GLU A 349 0.44 -21.09 25.31
N THR A 350 1.72 -21.19 24.91
CA THR A 350 2.77 -20.21 25.31
C THR A 350 3.38 -19.44 24.14
N PHE A 351 2.63 -19.27 23.05
CA PHE A 351 3.07 -18.48 21.90
C PHE A 351 2.98 -16.99 22.20
N ALA A 352 3.89 -16.47 23.02
CA ALA A 352 4.23 -15.06 22.93
C ALA A 352 4.81 -14.84 21.52
N PRO A 353 4.22 -13.95 20.70
CA PRO A 353 4.71 -13.74 19.34
C PRO A 353 6.17 -13.25 19.42
N SER A 354 7.11 -14.07 18.98
CA SER A 354 8.55 -13.74 18.99
C SER A 354 8.81 -12.52 18.12
N ASP A 355 9.58 -11.55 18.61
CA ASP A 355 9.97 -10.40 17.80
C ASP A 355 10.80 -10.82 16.58
N PHE A 356 10.86 -9.96 15.57
CA PHE A 356 11.79 -10.15 14.47
C PHE A 356 13.21 -10.17 15.05
N LEU A 357 13.97 -11.21 14.72
CA LEU A 357 15.30 -11.47 15.29
C LEU A 357 16.29 -10.41 14.87
N CYS A 358 16.25 -10.02 13.59
CA CYS A 358 17.13 -9.02 13.02
C CYS A 358 16.49 -8.36 11.80
N ARG A 359 16.98 -7.17 11.47
CA ARG A 359 16.76 -6.49 10.19
C ARG A 359 18.09 -6.53 9.44
N THR A 360 18.13 -7.17 8.29
CA THR A 360 19.33 -7.26 7.45
C THR A 360 19.14 -6.49 6.15
N PRO A 361 20.19 -5.81 5.66
CA PRO A 361 20.16 -5.12 4.38
C PRO A 361 20.00 -6.13 3.24
N MET A 362 19.37 -5.66 2.16
CA MET A 362 19.14 -6.44 0.95
C MET A 362 19.28 -5.54 -0.27
N GLN A 363 20.02 -6.00 -1.27
CA GLN A 363 20.16 -5.31 -2.55
C GLN A 363 20.17 -6.32 -3.71
N CYS A 364 19.55 -5.95 -4.82
CA CYS A 364 19.72 -6.64 -6.09
C CYS A 364 19.54 -5.70 -7.27
N GLU A 365 20.27 -5.92 -8.36
CA GLU A 365 19.97 -5.35 -9.66
C GLU A 365 19.12 -6.33 -10.45
N LEU A 366 17.88 -5.94 -10.77
CA LEU A 366 16.93 -6.74 -11.51
C LEU A 366 16.89 -6.31 -12.99
N ALA A 367 16.64 -7.28 -13.86
CA ALA A 367 16.36 -7.10 -15.28
C ALA A 367 15.08 -7.86 -15.65
N GLU A 368 14.23 -7.22 -16.45
CA GLU A 368 12.98 -7.79 -16.95
C GLU A 368 13.15 -8.43 -18.33
N TYR A 369 12.48 -9.56 -18.52
CA TYR A 369 12.44 -10.31 -19.77
C TYR A 369 10.99 -10.65 -20.09
N PHE A 370 10.59 -10.41 -21.32
CA PHE A 370 9.20 -10.59 -21.77
C PHE A 370 9.13 -11.64 -22.88
N CYS A 371 8.12 -12.51 -22.79
CA CYS A 371 7.75 -13.42 -23.87
C CYS A 371 6.53 -12.86 -24.61
N PHE A 372 6.58 -12.84 -25.94
CA PHE A 372 5.51 -12.33 -26.80
C PHE A 372 5.13 -13.37 -27.87
N PRO A 373 3.90 -13.34 -28.41
CA PRO A 373 3.53 -14.21 -29.53
C PRO A 373 4.46 -13.98 -30.73
N PRO A 374 4.80 -15.05 -31.49
CA PRO A 374 4.27 -16.41 -31.42
C PRO A 374 5.02 -17.35 -30.45
N CYS A 375 5.84 -16.82 -29.56
CA CYS A 375 6.69 -17.61 -28.68
C CYS A 375 5.89 -18.33 -27.59
N THR A 376 6.37 -19.49 -27.14
CA THR A 376 5.77 -20.23 -26.03
C THR A 376 6.45 -19.84 -24.72
N PRO A 377 5.71 -19.44 -23.68
CA PRO A 377 6.21 -19.25 -22.32
C PRO A 377 7.03 -20.44 -21.81
N LEU A 378 7.93 -20.17 -20.86
CA LEU A 378 8.73 -21.21 -20.22
C LEU A 378 7.81 -22.05 -19.31
N THR A 379 7.48 -23.26 -19.76
CA THR A 379 6.88 -24.29 -18.92
C THR A 379 7.99 -24.92 -18.09
N LEU A 380 8.11 -24.51 -16.83
CA LEU A 380 9.18 -24.96 -15.93
C LEU A 380 9.11 -26.44 -15.57
N ASP A 381 7.93 -27.06 -15.72
CA ASP A 381 7.75 -28.48 -15.43
C ASP A 381 7.61 -29.25 -16.74
N GLY A 382 8.55 -30.14 -17.05
CA GLY A 382 8.43 -31.14 -18.12
C GLY A 382 7.31 -32.17 -17.89
N HIS A 383 6.40 -31.90 -16.94
CA HIS A 383 5.24 -32.69 -16.61
C HIS A 383 3.97 -31.86 -16.83
N ALA A 384 2.93 -32.52 -17.32
CA ALA A 384 1.67 -31.91 -17.71
C ALA A 384 1.12 -30.94 -16.62
N PRO A 385 0.42 -29.87 -17.02
CA PRO A 385 0.02 -28.79 -16.13
C PRO A 385 -1.03 -29.27 -15.11
N SER A 386 -0.60 -29.82 -13.98
CA SER A 386 -1.39 -29.82 -12.77
C SER A 386 -1.31 -28.44 -12.15
N SER A 387 -2.46 -27.84 -11.84
CA SER A 387 -2.68 -26.46 -11.37
C SER A 387 -2.00 -26.10 -10.01
N GLU A 388 -1.00 -26.86 -9.56
CA GLU A 388 -0.22 -26.52 -8.37
C GLU A 388 0.89 -25.54 -8.76
N SER A 389 0.80 -24.35 -8.16
CA SER A 389 1.77 -23.25 -8.19
C SER A 389 3.19 -23.65 -8.61
N VAL A 390 3.48 -23.44 -9.90
CA VAL A 390 4.82 -23.57 -10.49
C VAL A 390 5.69 -22.47 -9.90
N VAL A 391 6.29 -22.74 -8.74
CA VAL A 391 7.40 -21.93 -8.24
C VAL A 391 8.52 -22.05 -9.27
N PRO A 392 9.21 -20.97 -9.68
CA PRO A 392 10.40 -21.04 -10.54
C PRO A 392 11.51 -21.79 -9.80
N ARG A 393 11.41 -23.12 -9.74
CA ARG A 393 12.28 -23.92 -8.89
C ARG A 393 13.61 -24.19 -9.55
N ASP A 394 13.66 -24.24 -10.88
CA ASP A 394 14.80 -24.91 -11.55
C ASP A 394 15.46 -24.13 -12.69
N LEU A 395 15.32 -22.79 -12.74
CA LEU A 395 16.23 -22.02 -13.60
C LEU A 395 17.67 -22.17 -13.05
N PRO A 396 18.64 -22.63 -13.86
CA PRO A 396 20.01 -22.81 -13.39
C PRO A 396 20.61 -21.49 -12.92
N SER A 397 21.54 -21.54 -11.97
CA SER A 397 22.16 -20.37 -11.33
C SER A 397 22.80 -19.38 -12.31
N ASN A 398 23.18 -19.89 -13.48
CA ASN A 398 23.89 -19.19 -14.55
C ASN A 398 23.01 -19.01 -15.78
N PHE A 399 21.68 -19.06 -15.61
CA PHE A 399 20.73 -18.98 -16.70
C PHE A 399 20.75 -17.59 -17.33
N GLU A 400 21.53 -17.45 -18.39
CA GLU A 400 21.47 -16.30 -19.27
C GLU A 400 20.37 -16.57 -20.31
N LEU A 401 19.30 -15.76 -20.26
CA LEU A 401 18.25 -15.77 -21.28
C LEU A 401 18.85 -15.25 -22.59
N SER A 402 19.50 -16.14 -23.34
CA SER A 402 19.91 -15.85 -24.71
C SER A 402 18.68 -15.82 -25.61
N PRO A 403 18.50 -14.77 -26.43
CA PRO A 403 17.42 -14.70 -27.42
C PRO A 403 17.38 -15.90 -28.37
N GLU A 404 18.52 -16.56 -28.55
CA GLU A 404 18.65 -17.71 -29.45
C GLU A 404 18.05 -19.00 -28.86
N THR A 405 18.06 -19.13 -27.53
CA THR A 405 17.61 -20.35 -26.85
C THR A 405 16.17 -20.23 -26.35
N PHE A 406 15.84 -19.05 -25.81
CA PHE A 406 14.52 -18.75 -25.28
C PHE A 406 14.08 -17.44 -25.92
N ALA A 407 12.91 -17.44 -26.53
CA ALA A 407 12.39 -16.28 -27.24
C ALA A 407 11.82 -15.22 -26.26
N TYR A 408 12.71 -14.74 -25.39
CA TYR A 408 12.49 -13.67 -24.44
C TYR A 408 13.27 -12.44 -24.88
N GLU A 409 12.60 -11.30 -24.84
CA GLU A 409 13.19 -10.00 -25.14
C GLU A 409 13.57 -9.33 -23.81
N LYS A 410 14.85 -9.01 -23.61
CA LYS A 410 15.32 -8.22 -22.47
C LYS A 410 14.81 -6.80 -22.59
N PHE A 411 14.26 -6.23 -21.52
CA PHE A 411 13.85 -4.84 -21.50
C PHE A 411 15.05 -3.90 -21.57
N ALA A 412 15.06 -3.02 -22.58
CA ALA A 412 16.17 -2.09 -22.86
C ALA A 412 15.79 -0.61 -22.80
N GLY A 413 14.73 -0.22 -22.06
CA GLY A 413 14.41 1.17 -21.74
C GLY A 413 13.94 2.08 -22.89
N GLU A 414 14.51 1.98 -24.09
CA GLU A 414 14.31 2.90 -25.21
C GLU A 414 13.16 2.48 -26.16
N ASP A 415 12.75 1.21 -26.15
CA ASP A 415 11.75 0.64 -27.10
C ASP A 415 10.31 0.54 -26.57
N LEU A 416 9.99 1.32 -25.54
CA LEU A 416 8.74 1.22 -24.78
C LEU A 416 7.45 1.36 -25.61
N GLU A 417 7.45 2.19 -26.66
CA GLU A 417 6.21 2.46 -27.41
C GLU A 417 5.80 1.30 -28.32
N HIS A 418 6.75 0.65 -28.98
CA HIS A 418 6.45 -0.47 -29.88
C HIS A 418 6.04 -1.73 -29.10
N GLN A 419 6.68 -1.95 -27.94
CA GLN A 419 6.42 -3.13 -27.10
C GLN A 419 5.06 -3.11 -26.40
N ARG A 420 4.50 -1.92 -26.11
CA ARG A 420 3.17 -1.78 -25.44
C ARG A 420 2.00 -2.35 -26.24
N SER A 421 2.17 -2.59 -27.54
CA SER A 421 1.10 -3.08 -28.41
C SER A 421 0.95 -4.61 -28.41
N ARG A 422 1.97 -5.34 -27.94
CA ARG A 422 1.98 -6.82 -27.97
C ARG A 422 1.51 -7.37 -26.62
N PRO A 423 0.60 -8.37 -26.61
CA PRO A 423 0.23 -9.02 -25.36
C PRO A 423 1.45 -9.77 -24.80
N ILE A 424 1.74 -9.53 -23.52
CA ILE A 424 2.82 -10.23 -22.81
C ILE A 424 2.28 -11.61 -22.41
N LEU A 425 2.98 -12.67 -22.81
CA LEU A 425 2.62 -14.06 -22.47
C LEU A 425 3.31 -14.54 -21.20
N ASP A 426 4.50 -14.02 -20.90
CA ASP A 426 5.27 -14.33 -19.69
C ASP A 426 6.18 -13.15 -19.34
N HIS A 427 6.43 -12.96 -18.03
CA HIS A 427 7.25 -11.90 -17.49
C HIS A 427 8.23 -12.48 -16.46
N VAL A 428 9.49 -12.64 -16.88
CA VAL A 428 10.57 -13.23 -16.10
C VAL A 428 11.51 -12.15 -15.59
N LEU A 429 12.03 -12.36 -14.38
CA LEU A 429 13.00 -11.50 -13.72
C LEU A 429 14.30 -12.27 -13.51
N THR A 430 15.43 -11.63 -13.81
CA THR A 430 16.75 -12.10 -13.34
C THR A 430 17.44 -10.98 -12.60
N GLY A 431 18.33 -11.30 -11.67
CA GLY A 431 19.13 -10.28 -11.03
C GLY A 431 20.27 -10.81 -10.21
N HIS A 432 21.06 -9.92 -9.65
CA HIS A 432 22.21 -10.26 -8.82
C HIS A 432 22.50 -9.17 -7.80
N THR A 433 23.20 -9.54 -6.72
CA THR A 433 23.72 -8.58 -5.74
C THR A 433 24.94 -7.88 -6.34
N LEU A 434 25.03 -6.55 -6.25
CA LEU A 434 26.21 -5.82 -6.74
C LEU A 434 27.43 -6.13 -5.88
N GLN A 435 28.62 -6.04 -6.48
CA GLN A 435 29.89 -6.34 -5.81
C GLN A 435 30.10 -5.48 -4.56
N GLU A 436 29.79 -4.19 -4.63
CA GLU A 436 29.92 -3.27 -3.50
C GLU A 436 29.11 -3.73 -2.27
N HIS A 437 27.88 -4.21 -2.49
CA HIS A 437 27.03 -4.70 -1.41
C HIS A 437 27.48 -6.07 -0.88
N GLU A 438 27.99 -6.92 -1.75
CA GLU A 438 28.62 -8.20 -1.39
C GLU A 438 29.84 -7.99 -0.50
N ASP A 439 30.73 -7.06 -0.87
CA ASP A 439 31.91 -6.69 -0.08
C ASP A 439 31.51 -6.05 1.27
N ALA A 440 30.36 -5.38 1.32
CA ALA A 440 29.86 -4.69 2.51
C ALA A 440 29.28 -5.62 3.56
N TRP A 441 28.40 -6.53 3.17
CA TRP A 441 27.59 -7.25 4.17
C TRP A 441 28.08 -8.66 4.45
N ALA A 442 29.17 -9.09 3.78
CA ALA A 442 29.82 -10.39 3.96
C ALA A 442 28.88 -11.60 3.91
N ALA A 443 27.64 -11.40 3.43
CA ALA A 443 26.61 -12.41 3.29
C ALA A 443 26.79 -13.26 2.02
N GLY A 444 27.88 -13.01 1.27
CA GLY A 444 28.06 -13.49 -0.09
C GLY A 444 27.18 -12.71 -1.08
N GLY A 445 27.55 -12.74 -2.36
CA GLY A 445 26.67 -12.30 -3.41
C GLY A 445 25.56 -13.32 -3.66
N PHE A 446 24.40 -12.84 -4.06
CA PHE A 446 23.27 -13.70 -4.46
C PHE A 446 22.87 -13.45 -5.91
N ASN A 447 22.39 -14.51 -6.55
CA ASN A 447 21.65 -14.47 -7.81
C ASN A 447 20.15 -14.57 -7.51
N PHE A 448 19.37 -13.87 -8.32
CA PHE A 448 17.93 -13.80 -8.24
C PHE A 448 17.29 -14.25 -9.55
N THR A 449 16.27 -15.08 -9.47
CA THR A 449 15.44 -15.48 -10.61
C THR A 449 13.98 -15.46 -10.20
N GLY A 450 13.08 -15.02 -11.06
CA GLY A 450 11.68 -14.92 -10.67
C GLY A 450 10.72 -14.69 -11.82
N ARG A 451 9.45 -14.52 -11.45
CA ARG A 451 8.35 -14.31 -12.39
C ARG A 451 7.35 -13.33 -11.79
N VAL A 452 6.71 -12.56 -12.66
CA VAL A 452 5.57 -11.72 -12.32
C VAL A 452 4.30 -12.40 -12.80
N HIS A 453 3.37 -12.63 -11.89
CA HIS A 453 2.06 -13.21 -12.17
C HIS A 453 1.10 -12.14 -12.69
N ASP A 454 0.11 -12.59 -13.47
CA ASP A 454 -0.97 -11.76 -14.04
C ASP A 454 -1.73 -10.97 -12.98
N ASP A 455 -1.78 -11.47 -11.75
CA ASP A 455 -2.53 -10.89 -10.65
C ASP A 455 -1.77 -9.79 -9.89
N GLY A 456 -0.50 -9.54 -10.22
CA GLY A 456 0.31 -8.58 -9.45
C GLY A 456 1.50 -9.17 -8.69
N VAL A 457 1.46 -10.48 -8.39
CA VAL A 457 2.42 -11.10 -7.46
C VAL A 457 3.77 -11.28 -8.15
N ILE A 458 4.82 -10.91 -7.44
CA ILE A 458 6.20 -11.08 -7.87
C ILE A 458 6.82 -12.15 -6.98
N VAL A 459 7.28 -13.23 -7.60
CA VAL A 459 7.97 -14.33 -6.92
C VAL A 459 9.43 -14.33 -7.34
N LEU A 460 10.35 -14.13 -6.39
CA LEU A 460 11.79 -14.18 -6.61
C LEU A 460 12.39 -15.33 -5.81
N THR A 461 13.25 -16.12 -6.44
CA THR A 461 14.15 -17.06 -5.80
C THR A 461 15.51 -16.39 -5.64
N ARG A 462 16.10 -16.49 -4.45
CA ARG A 462 17.49 -16.10 -4.17
C ARG A 462 18.36 -17.34 -3.94
N ARG A 463 19.55 -17.36 -4.55
CA ARG A 463 20.60 -18.37 -4.35
C ARG A 463 21.97 -17.71 -4.17
N PRO A 464 22.92 -18.30 -3.42
CA PRO A 464 24.28 -17.77 -3.36
C PRO A 464 24.98 -17.85 -4.74
N LYS A 465 25.85 -16.89 -5.07
CA LYS A 465 26.57 -16.82 -6.36
C LYS A 465 27.57 -17.96 -6.56
N ASN A 466 28.28 -18.34 -5.50
CA ASN A 466 29.43 -19.25 -5.56
C ASN A 466 29.06 -20.68 -5.14
N ASP A 467 27.77 -21.02 -5.13
CA ASP A 467 27.33 -22.32 -4.67
C ASP A 467 27.11 -23.26 -5.85
N ASP A 468 28.15 -24.07 -6.12
CA ASP A 468 28.07 -25.17 -7.08
C ASP A 468 27.30 -26.38 -6.51
N SER A 469 26.92 -26.35 -5.23
CA SER A 469 26.18 -27.45 -4.62
C SER A 469 24.68 -27.32 -4.88
N GLU A 470 24.07 -28.39 -5.42
CA GLU A 470 22.62 -28.50 -5.60
C GLU A 470 21.83 -28.41 -4.28
N VAL A 471 22.51 -28.55 -3.13
CA VAL A 471 21.91 -28.61 -1.79
C VAL A 471 21.79 -27.22 -1.14
N SER A 472 22.16 -26.16 -1.86
CA SER A 472 22.28 -24.85 -1.23
C SER A 472 20.94 -24.19 -0.90
N GLU A 473 20.95 -23.43 0.19
CA GLU A 473 19.73 -22.90 0.79
C GLU A 473 19.03 -21.93 -0.17
N LYS A 474 17.89 -22.36 -0.70
CA LYS A 474 17.06 -21.58 -1.59
C LYS A 474 16.06 -20.75 -0.80
N TRP A 475 16.01 -19.45 -1.04
CA TRP A 475 15.04 -18.56 -0.40
C TRP A 475 14.04 -18.06 -1.44
N THR A 476 12.75 -18.17 -1.14
CA THR A 476 11.66 -17.71 -2.01
C THR A 476 11.02 -16.48 -1.39
N PHE A 477 11.02 -15.38 -2.13
CA PHE A 477 10.42 -14.10 -1.80
C PHE A 477 9.14 -13.96 -2.62
N GLU A 478 8.04 -13.60 -1.97
CA GLU A 478 6.74 -13.38 -2.60
C GLU A 478 6.24 -12.01 -2.17
N GLY A 479 5.96 -11.13 -3.13
CA GLY A 479 5.58 -9.75 -2.83
C GLY A 479 4.79 -9.10 -3.94
N ARG A 480 4.47 -7.82 -3.75
CA ARG A 480 3.80 -6.98 -4.74
C ARG A 480 4.48 -5.62 -4.81
N LEU A 481 4.49 -5.03 -6.00
CA LEU A 481 4.90 -3.66 -6.18
C LEU A 481 3.84 -2.70 -5.61
N ARG A 482 4.29 -1.75 -4.78
CA ARG A 482 3.50 -0.69 -4.16
C ARG A 482 4.12 0.65 -4.50
N TYR A 483 3.27 1.66 -4.66
CA TYR A 483 3.66 3.03 -5.00
C TYR A 483 4.57 3.12 -6.25
N GLY A 484 4.44 2.14 -7.16
CA GLY A 484 5.24 2.00 -8.38
C GLY A 484 6.75 1.80 -8.20
N THR A 485 7.26 1.80 -6.97
CA THR A 485 8.71 1.87 -6.69
C THR A 485 9.14 1.06 -5.47
N THR A 486 8.22 0.38 -4.80
CA THR A 486 8.50 -0.33 -3.55
C THR A 486 7.96 -1.75 -3.61
N LEU A 487 8.84 -2.73 -3.60
CA LEU A 487 8.52 -4.14 -3.56
C LEU A 487 8.45 -4.58 -2.09
N VAL A 488 7.28 -5.04 -1.65
CA VAL A 488 7.05 -5.51 -0.27
C VAL A 488 6.41 -6.88 -0.27
N GLY A 489 6.80 -7.71 0.69
CA GLY A 489 6.30 -9.08 0.75
C GLY A 489 6.87 -9.89 1.89
N THR A 490 6.68 -11.20 1.78
CA THR A 490 7.21 -12.21 2.69
C THR A 490 8.28 -13.03 2.01
N PHE A 491 9.12 -13.70 2.80
CA PHE A 491 10.05 -14.69 2.26
C PHE A 491 10.05 -15.95 3.13
N ARG A 492 10.48 -17.05 2.55
CA ARG A 492 10.69 -18.34 3.22
C ARG A 492 11.90 -19.07 2.66
N SER A 493 12.64 -19.76 3.52
CA SER A 493 13.67 -20.72 3.14
C SER A 493 13.01 -22.04 2.72
N SER A 494 13.56 -22.68 1.69
CA SER A 494 13.07 -23.92 1.10
C SER A 494 13.62 -25.17 1.79
N SER A 495 14.22 -25.05 2.99
CA SER A 495 14.73 -26.22 3.70
C SER A 495 13.62 -27.26 3.87
N ASP A 496 13.81 -28.48 3.36
CA ASP A 496 12.85 -29.59 3.42
C ASP A 496 12.50 -30.07 4.85
N GLY A 497 13.07 -29.43 5.88
CA GLY A 497 12.77 -29.67 7.28
C GLY A 497 11.63 -28.81 7.81
N LEU A 498 10.98 -29.31 8.87
CA LEU A 498 9.84 -28.70 9.60
C LEU A 498 10.09 -27.30 10.21
N CYS A 499 11.22 -26.64 9.91
CA CYS A 499 11.63 -25.37 10.53
C CYS A 499 12.24 -24.38 9.53
N GLY A 500 11.51 -24.07 8.46
CA GLY A 500 11.95 -23.10 7.45
C GLY A 500 11.98 -21.66 7.99
N VAL A 501 13.11 -20.98 7.86
CA VAL A 501 13.23 -19.54 8.16
C VAL A 501 12.22 -18.76 7.32
N HIS A 502 11.48 -17.84 7.93
CA HIS A 502 10.54 -16.97 7.22
C HIS A 502 10.67 -15.53 7.71
N GLY A 503 10.08 -14.60 6.97
CA GLY A 503 10.09 -13.21 7.37
C GLY A 503 9.42 -12.30 6.36
N ILE A 504 9.74 -11.02 6.47
CA ILE A 504 9.24 -9.96 5.59
C ILE A 504 10.36 -9.22 4.92
N PHE A 505 10.08 -8.59 3.79
CA PHE A 505 11.03 -7.73 3.10
C PHE A 505 10.36 -6.48 2.54
N SER A 506 11.15 -5.42 2.42
CA SER A 506 10.80 -4.19 1.74
C SER A 506 12.03 -3.70 0.98
N MET A 507 11.87 -3.47 -0.31
CA MET A 507 12.89 -2.90 -1.18
C MET A 507 12.31 -1.75 -1.97
N SER A 508 13.09 -0.70 -2.17
CA SER A 508 12.74 0.43 -3.02
C SER A 508 13.73 0.54 -4.17
N LYS A 509 13.21 0.93 -5.33
CA LYS A 509 14.02 1.13 -6.53
C LYS A 509 14.89 2.37 -6.37
N ARG A 510 16.21 2.21 -6.54
CA ARG A 510 17.17 3.31 -6.54
C ARG A 510 16.86 4.22 -7.73
N THR A 511 16.51 5.48 -7.45
CA THR A 511 16.22 6.46 -8.51
C THR A 511 17.50 6.96 -9.14
N ALA A 512 17.49 7.25 -10.45
CA ALA A 512 18.64 7.80 -11.16
C ALA A 512 19.17 9.12 -10.55
N ALA A 513 18.32 9.86 -9.83
CA ALA A 513 18.72 11.08 -9.13
C ALA A 513 19.63 10.82 -7.92
N ALA A 514 19.55 9.63 -7.31
CA ALA A 514 20.40 9.24 -6.19
C ALA A 514 21.85 8.95 -6.64
N LEU A 515 22.05 8.52 -7.88
CA LEU A 515 23.36 8.20 -8.46
C LEU A 515 24.26 9.43 -8.73
N LYS A 516 23.73 10.65 -8.59
CA LYS A 516 24.49 11.91 -8.83
C LYS A 516 25.04 12.56 -7.55
N ARG A 517 24.81 11.95 -6.40
CA ARG A 517 25.37 12.37 -5.10
C ARG A 517 26.46 11.40 -4.71
#